data_AF-A1BFW1-F1
#
_entry.id   AF-A1BFW1-F1
#
_cell.length_a   1.000
_cell.length_b   1.000
_cell.length_c   1.000
_cell.angle_alpha   90.00
_cell.angle_beta   90.00
_cell.angle_gamma   90.00
#
_symmetry.space_group_name_H-M   'P 1'
#
loop_
_entity.id
_entity.type
_entity.pdbx_description
1 polymer ?
#
loop_
_entity_poly.entity_id
_entity_poly.type
_entity_poly.pdbx_seq_one_letter_code
_entity_poly.pdbx_strand_id
1 'polypeptide(L)'
;MENLSLPCPFLNNVHLSEKTYYQIGGKARLFALPESVRHIGDLLCWNRIHQFPLALMGMGSNTLFSSEPFEGIVISFENMNRMFWISEHELFCEAGVENGAISEELLNKERGGGEWLYRLPGQIGSTVRMNARCFGGEIADVTSGIMTASISGALRWHRPDEVFLGYKNTSIMDRSEIVVAVVLSFSAVKKHDEIQDLMESFEKERFDKHHFDYPSCGSTFKNNYEVGQSSGRIFEALGFKGVREGGAQVSPYHANFIYNTGGATSSDVLRLAAKMKTVAATAIPAKLDLEVQCIGLHPKILLEACGVPFVPDRVDDEMGWAGMFWLPHAEEAKSTLHDHHPELLLYGPLTNYSDESLSFPGGLFVSVEQLLSLDDAVCDPEQPFLRWSTIAVDASVFARLPGAAIGDNGFTDELWQYSVSELFLGHGEAEKEYVEFEMTPDGGWVALKFSHRRKRANGFEIPVQEPWERHTTRFHDPNRFGMTFSYSLLEPFIVDRTLAMQCAASIGESRYGLFPWWKSPIGTPDFHQPDRYYRVQLG
;
A
#
# COMPACT_ATOMS: atom_id res chain seq x y z
N MET A 1 12.68 -24.68 -17.87
CA MET A 1 11.78 -23.89 -17.02
C MET A 1 12.33 -24.00 -15.62
N GLU A 2 13.05 -22.98 -15.15
CA GLU A 2 13.41 -22.90 -13.74
C GLU A 2 12.12 -22.91 -12.90
N ASN A 3 12.11 -23.66 -11.80
CA ASN A 3 11.04 -23.56 -10.81
C ASN A 3 11.14 -22.18 -10.17
N LEU A 4 10.45 -21.19 -10.74
CA LEU A 4 10.34 -19.87 -10.14
C LEU A 4 9.50 -19.99 -8.87
N SER A 5 10.05 -19.51 -7.76
CA SER A 5 9.37 -19.41 -6.48
C SER A 5 9.33 -17.94 -6.08
N LEU A 6 8.13 -17.37 -5.91
CA LEU A 6 7.99 -16.03 -5.37
C LEU A 6 8.30 -16.02 -3.87
N PRO A 7 8.79 -14.90 -3.30
CA PRO A 7 9.05 -14.77 -1.87
C PRO A 7 7.76 -14.48 -1.06
N CYS A 8 6.65 -15.05 -1.49
CA CYS A 8 5.34 -15.01 -0.83
C CYS A 8 4.48 -16.17 -1.36
N PRO A 9 3.35 -16.51 -0.69
CA PRO A 9 2.40 -17.46 -1.24
C PRO A 9 1.94 -17.04 -2.64
N PHE A 10 1.82 -17.99 -3.56
CA PHE A 10 1.41 -17.69 -4.94
C PHE A 10 0.74 -18.88 -5.61
N LEU A 11 -0.02 -18.56 -6.66
CA LEU A 11 -0.61 -19.54 -7.57
C LEU A 11 0.02 -19.38 -8.96
N ASN A 12 0.16 -20.49 -9.66
CA ASN A 12 0.60 -20.48 -11.06
C ASN A 12 -0.63 -20.52 -11.97
N ASN A 13 -0.52 -19.87 -13.13
CA ASN A 13 -1.41 -20.15 -14.26
C ASN A 13 -2.91 -19.87 -13.97
N VAL A 14 -3.21 -18.78 -13.27
CA VAL A 14 -4.57 -18.41 -12.83
C VAL A 14 -5.36 -17.74 -13.94
N HIS A 15 -6.59 -18.18 -14.20
CA HIS A 15 -7.52 -17.50 -15.10
C HIS A 15 -8.12 -16.27 -14.40
N LEU A 16 -7.76 -15.06 -14.85
CA LEU A 16 -8.21 -13.84 -14.21
C LEU A 16 -9.73 -13.62 -14.35
N SER A 17 -10.37 -14.21 -15.37
CA SER A 17 -11.84 -14.26 -15.47
C SER A 17 -12.53 -14.94 -14.29
N GLU A 18 -11.84 -15.78 -13.51
CA GLU A 18 -12.39 -16.41 -12.29
C GLU A 18 -12.20 -15.55 -11.04
N LYS A 19 -11.39 -14.49 -11.14
CA LYS A 19 -11.01 -13.60 -10.03
C LYS A 19 -11.58 -12.18 -10.16
N THR A 20 -11.97 -11.74 -11.35
CA THR A 20 -12.47 -10.38 -11.60
C THR A 20 -14.00 -10.30 -11.55
N TYR A 21 -14.54 -9.17 -11.12
CA TYR A 21 -15.99 -8.90 -11.12
C TYR A 21 -16.61 -8.91 -12.52
N TYR A 22 -15.84 -8.53 -13.54
CA TYR A 22 -16.30 -8.57 -14.92
C TYR A 22 -16.42 -10.01 -15.45
N GLN A 23 -15.77 -10.98 -14.79
CA GLN A 23 -15.52 -12.32 -15.31
C GLN A 23 -14.84 -12.30 -16.68
N ILE A 24 -13.91 -11.35 -16.86
CA ILE A 24 -13.09 -11.16 -18.05
C ILE A 24 -11.64 -11.07 -17.59
N GLY A 25 -10.75 -11.74 -18.31
CA GLY A 25 -9.32 -11.71 -18.05
C GLY A 25 -8.65 -12.99 -18.52
N GLY A 26 -7.52 -12.86 -19.18
CA GLY A 26 -6.70 -13.97 -19.65
C GLY A 26 -5.99 -14.68 -18.50
N LYS A 27 -5.07 -15.56 -18.86
CA LYS A 27 -4.34 -16.39 -17.90
C LYS A 27 -3.10 -15.66 -17.39
N ALA A 28 -3.03 -15.39 -16.09
CA ALA A 28 -1.85 -14.86 -15.44
C ALA A 28 -0.86 -15.99 -15.11
N ARG A 29 0.41 -15.78 -15.46
CA ARG A 29 1.48 -16.75 -15.17
C ARG A 29 1.67 -16.92 -13.67
N LEU A 30 1.78 -15.81 -12.93
CA LEU A 30 1.99 -15.78 -11.49
C LEU A 30 0.94 -14.90 -10.81
N PHE A 31 0.33 -15.41 -9.76
CA PHE A 31 -0.65 -14.70 -8.94
C PHE A 31 -0.16 -14.69 -7.48
N ALA A 32 0.44 -13.59 -7.07
CA ALA A 32 1.03 -13.41 -5.75
C ALA A 32 -0.03 -13.07 -4.70
N LEU A 33 0.09 -13.69 -3.53
CA LEU A 33 -0.80 -13.59 -2.39
C LEU A 33 -0.01 -13.17 -1.14
N PRO A 34 0.54 -11.94 -1.11
CA PRO A 34 1.19 -11.40 0.07
C PRO A 34 0.26 -11.46 1.29
N GLU A 35 0.85 -11.66 2.47
CA GLU A 35 0.13 -11.80 3.75
C GLU A 35 0.64 -10.77 4.77
N SER A 36 1.57 -9.91 4.34
CA SER A 36 2.24 -8.92 5.15
C SER A 36 2.94 -7.91 4.26
N VAL A 37 3.26 -6.73 4.82
CA VAL A 37 4.15 -5.76 4.16
C VAL A 37 5.49 -6.37 3.82
N ARG A 38 6.03 -7.28 4.64
CA ARG A 38 7.29 -7.96 4.33
C ARG A 38 7.24 -8.73 3.01
N HIS A 39 6.16 -9.45 2.75
CA HIS A 39 5.97 -10.13 1.45
C HIS A 39 5.93 -9.14 0.28
N ILE A 40 5.37 -7.93 0.48
CA ILE A 40 5.38 -6.87 -0.55
C ILE A 40 6.81 -6.43 -0.83
N GLY A 41 7.58 -6.04 0.20
CA GLY A 41 8.96 -5.59 0.04
C GLY A 41 9.85 -6.65 -0.62
N ASP A 42 9.76 -7.90 -0.14
CA ASP A 42 10.51 -9.01 -0.72
C ASP A 42 10.14 -9.28 -2.18
N LEU A 43 8.85 -9.25 -2.53
CA LEU A 43 8.39 -9.46 -3.90
C LEU A 43 8.87 -8.35 -4.84
N LEU A 44 8.83 -7.09 -4.40
CA LEU A 44 9.30 -5.95 -5.19
C LEU A 44 10.81 -6.02 -5.44
N CYS A 45 11.61 -6.26 -4.39
CA CYS A 45 13.05 -6.45 -4.52
C CYS A 45 13.40 -7.66 -5.41
N TRP A 46 12.73 -8.79 -5.21
CA TRP A 46 12.90 -9.98 -6.06
C TRP A 46 12.58 -9.65 -7.51
N ASN A 47 11.47 -8.96 -7.78
CA ASN A 47 11.07 -8.64 -9.13
C ASN A 47 11.99 -7.60 -9.80
N ARG A 48 12.70 -6.78 -9.02
CA ARG A 48 13.75 -5.89 -9.56
C ARG A 48 14.89 -6.69 -10.20
N ILE A 49 15.19 -7.90 -9.73
CA ILE A 49 16.19 -8.77 -10.36
C ILE A 49 15.59 -9.53 -11.54
N HIS A 50 14.37 -10.06 -11.38
CA HIS A 50 13.75 -10.96 -12.34
C HIS A 50 12.98 -10.29 -13.48
N GLN A 51 12.65 -9.01 -13.32
CA GLN A 51 12.07 -8.14 -14.35
C GLN A 51 10.77 -8.70 -14.96
N PHE A 52 9.80 -9.18 -14.15
CA PHE A 52 8.47 -9.52 -14.65
C PHE A 52 7.53 -8.30 -14.64
N PRO A 53 6.68 -8.11 -15.67
CA PRO A 53 5.60 -7.13 -15.61
C PRO A 53 4.74 -7.32 -14.36
N LEU A 54 4.43 -6.22 -13.66
CA LEU A 54 3.61 -6.24 -12.44
C LEU A 54 2.26 -5.57 -12.66
N ALA A 55 1.20 -6.25 -12.24
CA ALA A 55 -0.14 -5.68 -12.12
C ALA A 55 -0.63 -5.81 -10.67
N LEU A 56 -1.47 -4.86 -10.24
CA LEU A 56 -2.15 -4.95 -8.94
C LEU A 56 -3.60 -5.40 -9.14
N MET A 57 -4.11 -6.15 -8.17
CA MET A 57 -5.50 -6.59 -8.14
C MET A 57 -6.05 -6.47 -6.71
N GLY A 58 -7.10 -5.66 -6.55
CA GLY A 58 -8.01 -5.79 -5.41
C GLY A 58 -9.05 -6.88 -5.70
N MET A 59 -10.33 -6.67 -5.43
CA MET A 59 -11.39 -7.61 -5.90
C MET A 59 -11.67 -7.54 -7.41
N GLY A 60 -10.96 -6.68 -8.16
CA GLY A 60 -11.21 -6.48 -9.59
C GLY A 60 -12.57 -5.86 -9.93
N SER A 61 -13.17 -5.11 -8.99
CA SER A 61 -14.48 -4.44 -9.15
C SER A 61 -14.46 -3.17 -10.02
N ASN A 62 -13.28 -2.64 -10.34
CA ASN A 62 -13.09 -1.50 -11.24
C ASN A 62 -12.00 -1.74 -12.30
N THR A 63 -11.73 -3.00 -12.65
CA THR A 63 -10.62 -3.37 -13.56
C THR A 63 -11.10 -4.24 -14.71
N LEU A 64 -10.72 -3.87 -15.92
CA LEU A 64 -10.88 -4.68 -17.13
C LEU A 64 -9.52 -5.28 -17.50
N PHE A 65 -9.25 -6.49 -17.01
CA PHE A 65 -8.07 -7.24 -17.43
C PHE A 65 -8.21 -7.68 -18.87
N SER A 66 -7.11 -7.62 -19.62
CA SER A 66 -7.04 -8.12 -20.98
C SER A 66 -7.44 -9.59 -21.04
N SER A 67 -8.12 -9.99 -22.11
CA SER A 67 -8.38 -11.40 -22.43
C SER A 67 -7.12 -12.13 -22.92
N GLU A 68 -6.05 -11.41 -23.25
CA GLU A 68 -4.75 -11.99 -23.61
C GLU A 68 -4.05 -12.62 -22.39
N PRO A 69 -3.21 -13.65 -22.59
CA PRO A 69 -2.33 -14.16 -21.54
C PRO A 69 -1.45 -13.06 -20.93
N PHE A 70 -1.26 -13.12 -19.61
CA PHE A 70 -0.44 -12.18 -18.86
C PHE A 70 0.81 -12.88 -18.33
N GLU A 71 1.92 -12.70 -19.04
CA GLU A 71 3.25 -13.29 -18.73
C GLU A 71 4.01 -12.52 -17.64
N GLY A 72 3.30 -12.12 -16.58
CA GLY A 72 3.84 -11.36 -15.45
C GLY A 72 3.30 -11.85 -14.10
N ILE A 73 3.38 -10.96 -13.11
CA ILE A 73 2.89 -11.20 -11.74
C ILE A 73 1.70 -10.27 -11.47
N VAL A 74 0.57 -10.87 -11.07
CA VAL A 74 -0.55 -10.13 -10.49
C VAL A 74 -0.43 -10.20 -8.97
N ILE A 75 -0.33 -9.06 -8.31
CA ILE A 75 -0.29 -8.97 -6.85
C ILE A 75 -1.72 -8.76 -6.33
N SER A 76 -2.25 -9.75 -5.61
CA SER A 76 -3.57 -9.70 -4.99
C SER A 76 -3.48 -9.42 -3.50
N PHE A 77 -4.33 -8.54 -2.99
CA PHE A 77 -4.38 -8.19 -1.56
C PHE A 77 -5.37 -9.06 -0.77
N GLU A 78 -5.91 -10.13 -1.34
CA GLU A 78 -6.93 -10.98 -0.69
C GLU A 78 -6.49 -11.56 0.68
N ASN A 79 -5.18 -11.76 0.90
CA ASN A 79 -4.63 -12.24 2.17
C ASN A 79 -4.08 -11.13 3.10
N MET A 80 -4.14 -9.86 2.69
CA MET A 80 -3.80 -8.70 3.53
C MET A 80 -5.09 -7.99 3.97
N ASN A 81 -5.87 -8.64 4.83
CA ASN A 81 -7.21 -8.23 5.21
C ASN A 81 -7.42 -8.09 6.73
N ARG A 82 -6.36 -7.85 7.51
CA ARG A 82 -6.50 -7.57 8.94
C ARG A 82 -7.20 -6.25 9.18
N MET A 83 -8.10 -6.24 10.16
CA MET A 83 -8.88 -5.07 10.59
C MET A 83 -8.98 -5.05 12.11
N PHE A 84 -8.67 -3.92 12.74
CA PHE A 84 -8.80 -3.76 14.19
C PHE A 84 -8.79 -2.30 14.63
N TRP A 85 -9.46 -2.03 15.75
CA TRP A 85 -9.44 -0.72 16.39
C TRP A 85 -8.08 -0.44 17.02
N ILE A 86 -7.53 0.75 16.75
CA ILE A 86 -6.30 1.28 17.37
C ILE A 86 -6.59 2.38 18.39
N SER A 87 -7.81 2.91 18.38
CA SER A 87 -8.36 3.79 19.41
C SER A 87 -9.88 3.59 19.51
N GLU A 88 -10.57 4.41 20.30
CA GLU A 88 -12.03 4.38 20.39
C GLU A 88 -12.75 4.73 19.06
N HIS A 89 -12.08 5.50 18.19
CA HIS A 89 -12.65 6.04 16.96
C HIS A 89 -11.81 5.73 15.71
N GLU A 90 -10.61 5.16 15.85
CA GLU A 90 -9.77 4.82 14.70
C GLU A 90 -9.71 3.32 14.44
N LEU A 91 -10.05 2.96 13.21
CA LEU A 91 -10.06 1.60 12.67
C LEU A 91 -8.90 1.45 11.68
N PHE A 92 -7.95 0.58 12.01
CA PHE A 92 -6.89 0.18 11.10
C PHE A 92 -7.40 -0.92 10.17
N CYS A 93 -7.13 -0.78 8.87
CA CYS A 93 -7.46 -1.75 7.83
C CYS A 93 -6.24 -1.99 6.92
N GLU A 94 -5.88 -3.25 6.71
CA GLU A 94 -5.01 -3.61 5.60
C GLU A 94 -5.72 -3.40 4.25
N ALA A 95 -4.96 -3.19 3.18
CA ALA A 95 -5.51 -2.80 1.87
C ALA A 95 -6.54 -3.78 1.29
N GLY A 96 -6.51 -5.05 1.69
CA GLY A 96 -7.41 -6.11 1.27
C GLY A 96 -8.69 -6.25 2.09
N VAL A 97 -8.92 -5.43 3.11
CA VAL A 97 -10.20 -5.42 3.86
C VAL A 97 -11.34 -5.00 2.93
N GLU A 98 -12.41 -5.79 2.88
CA GLU A 98 -13.59 -5.49 2.06
C GLU A 98 -14.41 -4.33 2.63
N ASN A 99 -14.96 -3.48 1.76
CA ASN A 99 -15.78 -2.33 2.17
C ASN A 99 -17.03 -2.76 2.99
N GLY A 100 -17.62 -3.91 2.64
CA GLY A 100 -18.75 -4.47 3.37
C GLY A 100 -18.40 -4.85 4.81
N ALA A 101 -17.25 -5.50 5.00
CA ALA A 101 -16.75 -5.89 6.32
C ALA A 101 -16.50 -4.68 7.22
N ILE A 102 -16.02 -3.57 6.67
CA ILE A 102 -15.87 -2.31 7.41
C ILE A 102 -17.23 -1.81 7.92
N SER A 103 -18.26 -1.82 7.07
CA SER A 103 -19.60 -1.38 7.46
C SER A 103 -20.21 -2.26 8.55
N GLU A 104 -20.01 -3.57 8.44
CA GLU A 104 -20.48 -4.55 9.43
C GLU A 104 -19.75 -4.39 10.78
N GLU A 105 -18.44 -4.13 10.77
CA GLU A 105 -17.69 -3.84 12.00
C GLU A 105 -18.19 -2.56 12.67
N LEU A 106 -18.51 -1.52 11.90
CA LEU A 106 -19.06 -0.28 12.42
C LEU A 106 -20.46 -0.48 13.02
N LEU A 107 -21.31 -1.29 12.38
CA LEU A 107 -22.61 -1.70 12.93
C LEU A 107 -22.44 -2.42 14.28
N ASN A 108 -21.52 -3.39 14.36
CA ASN A 108 -21.22 -4.14 15.59
C ASN A 108 -20.71 -3.24 16.74
N LYS A 109 -20.10 -2.10 16.41
CA LYS A 109 -19.57 -1.12 17.37
C LYS A 109 -20.46 0.09 17.58
N GLU A 110 -21.65 0.13 16.96
CA GLU A 110 -22.58 1.27 17.02
C GLU A 110 -21.91 2.59 16.61
N ARG A 111 -21.07 2.52 15.56
CA ARG A 111 -20.37 3.66 14.96
C ARG A 111 -20.99 4.01 13.61
N GLY A 112 -21.41 5.26 13.43
CA GLY A 112 -21.95 5.77 12.17
C GLY A 112 -20.88 6.36 11.24
N GLY A 113 -21.24 6.62 9.98
CA GLY A 113 -20.40 7.28 8.98
C GLY A 113 -19.85 6.36 7.89
N GLY A 114 -19.93 5.04 8.06
CA GLY A 114 -19.46 4.04 7.10
C GLY A 114 -20.57 3.27 6.39
N GLU A 115 -21.85 3.57 6.64
CA GLU A 115 -22.99 2.79 6.12
C GLU A 115 -22.98 2.67 4.58
N TRP A 116 -22.48 3.71 3.90
CA TRP A 116 -22.40 3.78 2.43
C TRP A 116 -21.39 2.81 1.81
N LEU A 117 -20.44 2.27 2.60
CA LEU A 117 -19.51 1.24 2.16
C LEU A 117 -20.20 -0.13 2.03
N TYR A 118 -21.38 -0.30 2.62
CA TYR A 118 -22.11 -1.56 2.55
C TYR A 118 -22.54 -1.85 1.11
N ARG A 119 -22.23 -3.07 0.64
CA ARG A 119 -22.41 -3.49 -0.75
C ARG A 119 -21.69 -2.60 -1.79
N LEU A 120 -20.68 -1.81 -1.41
CA LEU A 120 -19.75 -1.20 -2.36
C LEU A 120 -18.68 -2.24 -2.75
N PRO A 121 -18.70 -2.81 -3.97
CA PRO A 121 -17.75 -3.86 -4.32
C PRO A 121 -16.31 -3.35 -4.32
N GLY A 122 -15.41 -4.03 -3.62
CA GLY A 122 -13.99 -3.69 -3.58
C GLY A 122 -13.39 -3.78 -2.18
N GLN A 123 -12.09 -3.52 -2.15
CA GLN A 123 -11.28 -3.49 -0.93
C GLN A 123 -10.76 -2.08 -0.68
N ILE A 124 -10.48 -1.79 0.59
CA ILE A 124 -10.19 -0.45 1.07
C ILE A 124 -9.00 0.21 0.38
N GLY A 125 -7.98 -0.55 -0.03
CA GLY A 125 -6.84 -0.03 -0.77
C GLY A 125 -7.24 0.55 -2.14
N SER A 126 -8.12 -0.15 -2.86
CA SER A 126 -8.68 0.33 -4.13
C SER A 126 -9.68 1.48 -3.92
N THR A 127 -10.46 1.42 -2.84
CA THR A 127 -11.40 2.48 -2.44
C THR A 127 -10.66 3.80 -2.21
N VAL A 128 -9.54 3.77 -1.47
CA VAL A 128 -8.65 4.93 -1.26
C VAL A 128 -8.01 5.37 -2.57
N ARG A 129 -7.41 4.44 -3.35
CA ARG A 129 -6.76 4.76 -4.63
C ARG A 129 -7.70 5.55 -5.56
N MET A 130 -8.96 5.16 -5.63
CA MET A 130 -9.97 5.78 -6.51
C MET A 130 -10.67 7.00 -5.90
N ASN A 131 -10.36 7.38 -4.65
CA ASN A 131 -11.18 8.29 -3.85
C ASN A 131 -12.68 8.01 -4.00
N ALA A 132 -13.04 6.74 -3.74
CA ALA A 132 -14.36 6.21 -4.01
C ALA A 132 -15.44 6.92 -3.18
N ARG A 133 -16.63 6.98 -3.77
CA ARG A 133 -17.79 7.65 -3.21
C ARG A 133 -19.07 7.01 -3.69
N CYS A 134 -20.07 6.93 -2.82
CA CYS A 134 -21.45 6.61 -3.19
C CYS A 134 -22.40 7.03 -2.06
N PHE A 135 -23.68 7.22 -2.40
CA PHE A 135 -24.72 7.60 -1.43
C PHE A 135 -24.40 8.83 -0.56
N GLY A 136 -23.62 9.77 -1.10
CA GLY A 136 -23.21 10.99 -0.39
C GLY A 136 -22.00 10.84 0.53
N GLY A 137 -21.50 9.61 0.75
CA GLY A 137 -20.24 9.36 1.45
C GLY A 137 -19.05 9.34 0.50
N GLU A 138 -17.89 9.76 1.00
CA GLU A 138 -16.61 9.77 0.30
C GLU A 138 -15.52 9.25 1.22
N ILE A 139 -14.60 8.42 0.69
CA ILE A 139 -13.57 7.79 1.54
C ILE A 139 -12.62 8.82 2.18
N ALA A 140 -12.39 9.95 1.49
CA ALA A 140 -11.58 11.04 2.00
C ALA A 140 -12.11 11.63 3.32
N ASP A 141 -13.43 11.61 3.53
CA ASP A 141 -14.06 12.20 4.72
C ASP A 141 -13.83 11.37 5.99
N VAL A 142 -13.53 10.07 5.82
CA VAL A 142 -13.39 9.12 6.93
C VAL A 142 -11.97 8.54 7.02
N THR A 143 -11.02 9.00 6.22
CA THR A 143 -9.62 8.52 6.26
C THR A 143 -8.77 9.45 7.12
N SER A 144 -7.99 8.93 8.07
CA SER A 144 -7.03 9.70 8.87
C SER A 144 -5.56 9.41 8.54
N GLY A 145 -5.26 8.27 7.89
CA GLY A 145 -3.91 7.95 7.45
C GLY A 145 -3.86 6.90 6.35
N ILE A 146 -2.87 6.99 5.46
CA ILE A 146 -2.70 6.07 4.33
C ILE A 146 -1.25 5.64 4.27
N MET A 147 -0.98 4.34 4.27
CA MET A 147 0.35 3.80 4.11
C MET A 147 0.53 3.28 2.69
N THR A 148 1.58 3.73 2.00
CA THR A 148 1.93 3.25 0.67
C THR A 148 3.30 2.60 0.62
N ALA A 149 3.50 1.69 -0.35
CA ALA A 149 4.78 1.15 -0.77
C ALA A 149 5.09 1.61 -2.20
N SER A 150 6.25 2.20 -2.44
CA SER A 150 6.73 2.54 -3.80
C SER A 150 7.20 1.28 -4.55
N ILE A 151 7.53 1.42 -5.83
CA ILE A 151 8.19 0.36 -6.61
C ILE A 151 9.58 -0.04 -6.08
N SER A 152 10.30 0.87 -5.40
CA SER A 152 11.56 0.56 -4.69
C SER A 152 11.32 -0.14 -3.34
N GLY A 153 10.06 -0.28 -2.96
CA GLY A 153 9.66 -0.79 -1.65
C GLY A 153 9.66 0.28 -0.57
N ALA A 154 9.97 1.55 -0.84
CA ALA A 154 9.91 2.58 0.19
C ALA A 154 8.51 2.65 0.82
N LEU A 155 8.42 2.61 2.15
CA LEU A 155 7.16 2.71 2.88
C LEU A 155 6.96 4.10 3.44
N ARG A 156 5.77 4.67 3.20
CA ARG A 156 5.42 5.99 3.69
C ARG A 156 3.98 6.05 4.16
N TRP A 157 3.79 6.58 5.37
CA TRP A 157 2.50 7.12 5.78
C TRP A 157 2.30 8.52 5.23
N HIS A 158 1.11 8.75 4.69
CA HIS A 158 0.63 10.02 4.17
C HIS A 158 -0.57 10.47 4.98
N ARG A 159 -0.68 11.79 5.13
CA ARG A 159 -1.90 12.43 5.57
C ARG A 159 -2.93 12.43 4.44
N PRO A 160 -4.23 12.48 4.76
CA PRO A 160 -5.29 12.51 3.75
C PRO A 160 -5.13 13.66 2.74
N ASP A 161 -4.71 14.85 3.19
CA ASP A 161 -4.51 16.04 2.35
C ASP A 161 -3.34 15.94 1.38
N GLU A 162 -2.41 14.99 1.58
CA GLU A 162 -1.35 14.67 0.61
C GLU A 162 -1.83 13.73 -0.51
N VAL A 163 -2.92 12.99 -0.26
CA VAL A 163 -3.41 11.93 -1.15
C VAL A 163 -4.64 12.35 -1.94
N PHE A 164 -5.67 12.90 -1.28
CA PHE A 164 -6.94 13.20 -1.92
C PHE A 164 -6.91 14.56 -2.60
N LEU A 165 -6.92 14.56 -3.94
CA LEU A 165 -6.78 15.77 -4.76
C LEU A 165 -8.11 16.24 -5.37
N GLY A 166 -9.22 15.57 -5.06
CA GLY A 166 -10.57 15.91 -5.51
C GLY A 166 -11.34 14.72 -6.09
N TYR A 167 -12.32 15.01 -6.96
CA TYR A 167 -13.26 14.02 -7.48
C TYR A 167 -12.57 12.89 -8.26
N LYS A 168 -12.56 11.69 -7.69
CA LYS A 168 -11.93 10.49 -8.27
C LYS A 168 -10.50 10.75 -8.75
N ASN A 169 -9.76 11.49 -7.93
CA ASN A 169 -8.40 11.92 -8.18
C ASN A 169 -7.58 11.80 -6.89
N THR A 170 -6.50 11.04 -6.96
CA THR A 170 -5.53 10.93 -5.87
C THR A 170 -4.11 11.03 -6.41
N SER A 171 -3.18 11.49 -5.57
CA SER A 171 -1.75 11.55 -5.93
C SER A 171 -1.14 10.18 -6.22
N ILE A 172 -1.78 9.10 -5.74
CA ILE A 172 -1.33 7.71 -5.88
C ILE A 172 -1.75 7.10 -7.23
N MET A 173 -2.79 7.64 -7.89
CA MET A 173 -3.23 7.13 -9.20
C MET A 173 -2.16 7.29 -10.28
N ASP A 174 -1.39 8.37 -10.23
CA ASP A 174 -0.36 8.71 -11.21
C ASP A 174 1.04 8.20 -10.84
N ARG A 175 1.15 7.48 -9.72
CA ARG A 175 2.41 6.94 -9.19
C ARG A 175 2.38 5.42 -9.12
N SER A 176 3.54 4.80 -9.26
CA SER A 176 3.76 3.39 -8.95
C SER A 176 3.87 3.19 -7.43
N GLU A 177 2.79 3.53 -6.73
CA GLU A 177 2.61 3.33 -5.30
C GLU A 177 1.43 2.40 -5.02
N ILE A 178 1.66 1.45 -4.11
CA ILE A 178 0.70 0.47 -3.62
C ILE A 178 0.13 0.99 -2.30
N VAL A 179 -1.19 1.10 -2.15
CA VAL A 179 -1.79 1.27 -0.82
C VAL A 179 -1.69 -0.06 -0.08
N VAL A 180 -1.04 -0.08 1.09
CA VAL A 180 -0.86 -1.31 1.90
C VAL A 180 -1.71 -1.32 3.17
N ALA A 181 -2.00 -0.16 3.74
CA ALA A 181 -2.85 0.00 4.90
C ALA A 181 -3.51 1.38 4.94
N VAL A 182 -4.63 1.48 5.67
CA VAL A 182 -5.43 2.69 5.83
C VAL A 182 -5.91 2.77 7.28
N VAL A 183 -5.91 3.96 7.86
CA VAL A 183 -6.62 4.25 9.12
C VAL A 183 -7.85 5.08 8.80
N LEU A 184 -8.99 4.62 9.29
CA LEU A 184 -10.27 5.28 9.16
C LEU A 184 -10.73 5.84 10.51
N SER A 185 -11.42 6.96 10.52
CA SER A 185 -11.89 7.65 11.73
C SER A 185 -13.41 7.78 11.75
N PHE A 186 -14.04 7.22 12.79
CA PHE A 186 -15.48 7.20 13.01
C PHE A 186 -15.81 7.60 14.45
N SER A 187 -16.12 8.87 14.66
CA SER A 187 -16.43 9.44 15.98
C SER A 187 -17.92 9.44 16.32
N ALA A 188 -18.79 9.30 15.32
CA ALA A 188 -20.23 9.33 15.51
C ALA A 188 -20.74 8.03 16.16
N VAL A 189 -21.34 8.14 17.35
CA VAL A 189 -22.11 7.04 17.94
C VAL A 189 -23.52 7.08 17.39
N LYS A 190 -24.02 5.95 16.92
CA LYS A 190 -25.35 5.84 16.32
C LYS A 190 -25.98 4.50 16.69
N LYS A 191 -27.29 4.50 16.93
CA LYS A 191 -28.01 3.28 17.33
C LYS A 191 -27.87 2.23 16.25
N HIS A 192 -27.68 0.97 16.68
CA HIS A 192 -27.61 -0.19 15.80
C HIS A 192 -28.69 -0.17 14.69
N ASP A 193 -29.97 -0.04 15.06
CA ASP A 193 -31.09 -0.08 14.10
C ASP A 193 -31.01 1.05 13.06
N GLU A 194 -30.53 2.24 13.42
CA GLU A 194 -30.42 3.36 12.47
C GLU A 194 -29.26 3.16 11.47
N ILE A 195 -28.22 2.42 11.86
CA ILE A 195 -27.11 2.04 10.97
C ILE A 195 -27.61 0.93 10.03
N GLN A 196 -28.27 -0.08 10.59
CA GLN A 196 -28.83 -1.20 9.85
C GLN A 196 -29.84 -0.73 8.78
N ASP A 197 -30.78 0.14 9.15
CA ASP A 197 -31.79 0.68 8.23
C ASP A 197 -31.14 1.40 7.04
N LEU A 198 -30.06 2.16 7.26
CA LEU A 198 -29.33 2.80 6.17
C LEU A 198 -28.63 1.79 5.27
N MET A 199 -27.92 0.82 5.85
CA MET A 199 -27.24 -0.25 5.10
C MET A 199 -28.23 -1.01 4.21
N GLU A 200 -29.38 -1.42 4.76
CA GLU A 200 -30.45 -2.11 4.03
C GLU A 200 -31.06 -1.22 2.94
N SER A 201 -31.22 0.08 3.19
CA SER A 201 -31.72 1.02 2.18
C SER A 201 -30.78 1.16 0.97
N PHE A 202 -29.47 1.21 1.20
CA PHE A 202 -28.46 1.30 0.15
C PHE A 202 -28.35 0.00 -0.64
N GLU A 203 -28.41 -1.14 0.05
CA GLU A 203 -28.48 -2.45 -0.58
C GLU A 203 -29.70 -2.53 -1.51
N LYS A 204 -30.89 -2.18 -1.00
CA LYS A 204 -32.12 -2.18 -1.77
C LYS A 204 -32.00 -1.30 -3.02
N GLU A 205 -31.45 -0.09 -2.89
CA GLU A 205 -31.26 0.81 -4.03
C GLU A 205 -30.35 0.20 -5.12
N ARG A 206 -29.30 -0.54 -4.74
CA ARG A 206 -28.41 -1.21 -5.70
C ARG A 206 -29.13 -2.34 -6.44
N PHE A 207 -29.96 -3.11 -5.75
CA PHE A 207 -30.77 -4.18 -6.35
C PHE A 207 -31.86 -3.60 -7.27
N ASP A 208 -32.58 -2.56 -6.84
CA ASP A 208 -33.58 -1.88 -7.67
C ASP A 208 -32.95 -1.27 -8.94
N LYS A 209 -31.66 -0.93 -8.91
CA LYS A 209 -30.88 -0.44 -10.05
C LYS A 209 -30.19 -1.55 -10.86
N HIS A 210 -30.41 -2.82 -10.52
CA HIS A 210 -29.87 -3.97 -11.24
C HIS A 210 -28.32 -3.95 -11.33
N HIS A 211 -27.65 -3.45 -10.29
CA HIS A 211 -26.18 -3.36 -10.30
C HIS A 211 -25.48 -4.74 -10.31
N PHE A 212 -26.18 -5.80 -9.90
CA PHE A 212 -25.62 -7.13 -9.67
C PHE A 212 -26.21 -8.23 -10.55
N ASP A 213 -27.08 -7.89 -11.51
CA ASP A 213 -27.74 -8.87 -12.40
C ASP A 213 -26.74 -9.61 -13.30
N TYR A 214 -25.65 -8.94 -13.68
CA TYR A 214 -24.60 -9.47 -14.53
C TYR A 214 -23.21 -9.02 -14.06
N PRO A 215 -22.15 -9.79 -14.36
CA PRO A 215 -20.77 -9.38 -14.13
C PRO A 215 -20.47 -8.03 -14.79
N SER A 216 -19.95 -7.08 -14.02
CA SER A 216 -19.57 -5.73 -14.48
C SER A 216 -18.68 -5.02 -13.46
N CYS A 217 -18.06 -3.90 -13.87
CA CYS A 217 -17.26 -3.03 -13.02
C CYS A 217 -17.97 -1.72 -12.64
N GLY A 218 -19.30 -1.74 -12.55
CA GLY A 218 -20.05 -0.54 -12.20
C GLY A 218 -20.12 0.50 -13.31
N SER A 219 -20.01 1.78 -12.95
CA SER A 219 -20.03 2.87 -13.92
C SER A 219 -18.82 2.83 -14.84
N THR A 220 -19.06 2.78 -16.14
CA THR A 220 -18.03 2.67 -17.18
C THR A 220 -17.32 4.01 -17.39
N PHE A 221 -18.04 5.11 -17.36
CA PHE A 221 -17.50 6.47 -17.54
C PHE A 221 -17.67 7.32 -16.28
N LYS A 222 -16.68 8.17 -16.01
CA LYS A 222 -16.80 9.23 -15.00
C LYS A 222 -17.90 10.20 -15.39
N ASN A 223 -18.59 10.78 -14.41
CA ASN A 223 -19.42 11.96 -14.63
C ASN A 223 -18.53 13.17 -14.93
N ASN A 224 -18.96 14.01 -15.86
CA ASN A 224 -18.43 15.36 -16.05
C ASN A 224 -19.45 16.36 -15.49
N TYR A 225 -19.17 16.91 -14.31
CA TYR A 225 -20.12 17.79 -13.60
C TYR A 225 -20.34 19.12 -14.30
N GLU A 226 -19.46 19.56 -15.20
CA GLU A 226 -19.65 20.77 -16.01
C GLU A 226 -20.84 20.64 -16.97
N VAL A 227 -21.18 19.40 -17.37
CA VAL A 227 -22.32 19.10 -18.24
C VAL A 227 -23.66 19.22 -17.50
N GLY A 228 -23.65 19.20 -16.16
CA GLY A 228 -24.87 19.22 -15.35
C GLY A 228 -25.75 17.97 -15.47
N GLN A 229 -25.28 16.92 -16.14
CA GLN A 229 -25.96 15.65 -16.32
C GLN A 229 -25.01 14.48 -16.05
N SER A 230 -25.53 13.38 -15.49
CA SER A 230 -24.72 12.17 -15.29
C SER A 230 -24.48 11.45 -16.61
N SER A 231 -23.34 10.75 -16.72
CA SER A 231 -22.98 9.98 -17.92
C SER A 231 -24.05 8.94 -18.27
N GLY A 232 -24.70 8.34 -17.27
CA GLY A 232 -25.83 7.43 -17.48
C GLY A 232 -27.01 8.08 -18.19
N ARG A 233 -27.41 9.30 -17.81
CA ARG A 233 -28.51 10.02 -18.49
C ARG A 233 -28.13 10.41 -19.92
N ILE A 234 -26.87 10.80 -20.13
CA ILE A 234 -26.35 11.13 -21.46
C ILE A 234 -26.45 9.91 -22.37
N PHE A 235 -25.91 8.76 -21.98
CA PHE A 235 -25.96 7.56 -22.81
C PHE A 235 -27.36 6.99 -23.00
N GLU A 236 -28.25 7.18 -22.03
CA GLU A 236 -29.67 6.84 -22.18
C GLU A 236 -30.35 7.71 -23.25
N ALA A 237 -30.15 9.03 -23.22
CA ALA A 237 -30.67 9.93 -24.24
C ALA A 237 -30.11 9.64 -25.64
N LEU A 238 -28.89 9.10 -25.72
CA LEU A 238 -28.25 8.66 -26.95
C LEU A 238 -28.68 7.25 -27.40
N GLY A 239 -29.60 6.60 -26.68
CA GLY A 239 -30.19 5.32 -27.09
C GLY A 239 -29.28 4.10 -26.88
N PHE A 240 -28.33 4.15 -25.94
CA PHE A 240 -27.39 3.05 -25.74
C PHE A 240 -27.93 1.88 -24.90
N LYS A 241 -29.05 2.04 -24.18
CA LYS A 241 -29.63 0.95 -23.38
C LYS A 241 -29.83 -0.32 -24.23
N GLY A 242 -29.24 -1.44 -23.80
CA GLY A 242 -29.34 -2.73 -24.49
C GLY A 242 -28.44 -2.91 -25.71
N VAL A 243 -27.67 -1.90 -26.15
CA VAL A 243 -26.72 -2.02 -27.27
C VAL A 243 -25.66 -3.06 -26.93
N ARG A 244 -25.35 -3.94 -27.90
CA ARG A 244 -24.41 -5.06 -27.75
C ARG A 244 -23.21 -4.93 -28.66
N GLU A 245 -22.12 -5.54 -28.22
CA GLU A 245 -20.87 -5.76 -28.96
C GLU A 245 -20.29 -7.08 -28.45
N GLY A 246 -20.23 -8.12 -29.29
CA GLY A 246 -19.86 -9.46 -28.84
C GLY A 246 -20.69 -9.93 -27.63
N GLY A 247 -20.02 -10.36 -26.55
CA GLY A 247 -20.67 -10.72 -25.28
C GLY A 247 -21.00 -9.54 -24.35
N ALA A 248 -20.51 -8.34 -24.66
CA ALA A 248 -20.74 -7.13 -23.86
C ALA A 248 -22.07 -6.44 -24.24
N GLN A 249 -22.77 -5.90 -23.24
CA GLN A 249 -24.02 -5.19 -23.45
C GLN A 249 -24.16 -4.00 -22.49
N VAL A 250 -24.58 -2.84 -22.99
CA VAL A 250 -25.00 -1.74 -22.12
C VAL A 250 -26.27 -2.14 -21.37
N SER A 251 -26.29 -1.99 -20.05
CA SER A 251 -27.45 -2.32 -19.21
C SER A 251 -28.74 -1.69 -19.74
N PRO A 252 -29.85 -2.44 -19.81
CA PRO A 252 -31.15 -1.87 -20.15
C PRO A 252 -31.71 -0.97 -19.04
N TYR A 253 -31.15 -1.07 -17.82
CA TYR A 253 -31.61 -0.32 -16.64
C TYR A 253 -30.76 0.94 -16.40
N HIS A 254 -29.44 0.86 -16.60
CA HIS A 254 -28.51 1.96 -16.34
C HIS A 254 -27.47 2.13 -17.45
N ALA A 255 -27.64 3.11 -18.35
CA ALA A 255 -26.83 3.21 -19.59
C ALA A 255 -25.32 3.55 -19.40
N ASN A 256 -24.86 3.75 -18.16
CA ASN A 256 -23.42 3.83 -17.83
C ASN A 256 -22.81 2.50 -17.37
N PHE A 257 -23.56 1.40 -17.37
CA PHE A 257 -23.05 0.08 -16.99
C PHE A 257 -22.93 -0.76 -18.25
N ILE A 258 -21.79 -1.39 -18.45
CA ILE A 258 -21.60 -2.43 -19.44
C ILE A 258 -21.54 -3.76 -18.69
N TYR A 259 -22.43 -4.67 -19.05
CA TYR A 259 -22.52 -6.03 -18.55
C TYR A 259 -21.75 -6.98 -19.45
N ASN A 260 -21.13 -7.98 -18.83
CA ASN A 260 -20.80 -9.24 -19.50
C ASN A 260 -22.04 -10.13 -19.45
N THR A 261 -22.73 -10.28 -20.58
CA THR A 261 -23.94 -11.12 -20.69
C THR A 261 -23.63 -12.60 -20.97
N GLY A 262 -22.35 -12.97 -20.89
CA GLY A 262 -21.81 -14.28 -21.20
C GLY A 262 -20.76 -14.21 -22.30
N GLY A 263 -19.55 -14.68 -22.01
CA GLY A 263 -18.46 -14.81 -22.98
C GLY A 263 -17.91 -13.49 -23.53
N ALA A 264 -18.14 -12.36 -22.87
CA ALA A 264 -17.55 -11.08 -23.28
C ALA A 264 -16.02 -11.11 -23.16
N THR A 265 -15.34 -10.52 -24.14
CA THR A 265 -13.89 -10.25 -24.08
C THR A 265 -13.62 -8.82 -23.64
N SER A 266 -12.38 -8.52 -23.24
CA SER A 266 -11.98 -7.13 -22.93
C SER A 266 -12.12 -6.23 -24.17
N SER A 267 -11.83 -6.77 -25.35
CA SER A 267 -11.99 -6.08 -26.62
C SER A 267 -13.46 -5.77 -26.96
N ASP A 268 -14.41 -6.63 -26.57
CA ASP A 268 -15.85 -6.35 -26.73
C ASP A 268 -16.27 -5.13 -25.89
N VAL A 269 -15.85 -5.12 -24.62
CA VAL A 269 -16.13 -4.01 -23.70
C VAL A 269 -15.51 -2.71 -24.22
N LEU A 270 -14.26 -2.75 -24.66
CA LEU A 270 -13.57 -1.57 -25.21
C LEU A 270 -14.18 -1.08 -26.52
N ARG A 271 -14.56 -1.96 -27.44
CA ARG A 271 -15.28 -1.57 -28.68
C ARG A 271 -16.59 -0.88 -28.35
N LEU A 272 -17.36 -1.42 -27.40
CA LEU A 272 -18.63 -0.83 -26.98
C LEU A 272 -18.41 0.54 -26.31
N ALA A 273 -17.43 0.65 -25.42
CA ALA A 273 -17.06 1.90 -24.78
C ALA A 273 -16.58 2.95 -25.80
N ALA A 274 -15.74 2.56 -26.77
CA ALA A 274 -15.29 3.43 -27.85
C ALA A 274 -16.46 3.97 -28.69
N LYS A 275 -17.42 3.10 -29.02
CA LYS A 275 -18.65 3.50 -29.74
C LYS A 275 -19.48 4.49 -28.93
N MET A 276 -19.69 4.22 -27.65
CA MET A 276 -20.37 5.13 -26.72
C MET A 276 -19.70 6.50 -26.68
N LYS A 277 -18.38 6.52 -26.46
CA LYS A 277 -17.58 7.75 -26.39
C LYS A 277 -17.62 8.56 -27.68
N THR A 278 -17.53 7.88 -28.83
CA THR A 278 -17.59 8.54 -30.15
C THR A 278 -18.93 9.23 -30.37
N VAL A 279 -20.05 8.57 -30.06
CA VAL A 279 -21.39 9.16 -30.21
C VAL A 279 -21.63 10.28 -29.19
N ALA A 280 -21.13 10.14 -27.95
CA ALA A 280 -21.24 11.22 -26.97
C ALA A 280 -20.45 12.46 -27.41
N ALA A 281 -19.24 12.29 -27.94
CA ALA A 281 -18.40 13.41 -28.38
C ALA A 281 -19.01 14.25 -29.51
N THR A 282 -19.91 13.67 -30.32
CA THR A 282 -20.64 14.43 -31.36
C THR A 282 -21.91 15.11 -30.82
N ALA A 283 -22.46 14.62 -29.70
CA ALA A 283 -23.71 15.09 -29.14
C ALA A 283 -23.55 16.14 -28.03
N ILE A 284 -22.44 16.12 -27.29
CA ILE A 284 -22.17 17.06 -26.19
C ILE A 284 -20.79 17.68 -26.32
N PRO A 285 -20.61 18.96 -25.93
CA PRO A 285 -19.32 19.64 -25.98
C PRO A 285 -18.44 19.30 -24.77
N ALA A 286 -18.40 18.03 -24.37
CA ALA A 286 -17.65 17.59 -23.19
C ALA A 286 -17.02 16.21 -23.39
N LYS A 287 -15.83 16.04 -22.81
CA LYS A 287 -15.13 14.76 -22.80
C LYS A 287 -15.66 13.88 -21.66
N LEU A 288 -15.97 12.63 -21.98
CA LEU A 288 -16.26 11.58 -21.01
C LEU A 288 -15.06 10.63 -20.95
N ASP A 289 -14.45 10.54 -19.77
CA ASP A 289 -13.31 9.68 -19.51
C ASP A 289 -13.77 8.34 -18.94
N LEU A 290 -13.08 7.27 -19.36
CA LEU A 290 -13.31 5.95 -18.82
C LEU A 290 -12.95 5.93 -17.32
N GLU A 291 -13.80 5.31 -16.52
CA GLU A 291 -13.56 5.12 -15.10
C GLU A 291 -12.94 3.75 -14.80
N VAL A 292 -13.39 2.73 -15.54
CA VAL A 292 -12.85 1.37 -15.49
C VAL A 292 -11.38 1.38 -15.91
N GLN A 293 -10.54 0.73 -15.11
CA GLN A 293 -9.10 0.68 -15.34
C GLN A 293 -8.74 -0.54 -16.21
N CYS A 294 -8.22 -0.32 -17.41
CA CYS A 294 -7.72 -1.40 -18.26
C CYS A 294 -6.37 -1.89 -17.76
N ILE A 295 -6.19 -3.20 -17.64
CA ILE A 295 -4.93 -3.80 -17.18
C ILE A 295 -4.45 -4.87 -18.18
N GLY A 296 -3.16 -4.89 -18.48
CA GLY A 296 -2.54 -5.87 -19.38
C GLY A 296 -2.47 -5.40 -20.84
N LEU A 297 -2.27 -6.35 -21.75
CA LEU A 297 -2.01 -6.10 -23.17
C LEU A 297 -3.30 -6.04 -23.99
N HIS A 298 -3.65 -4.90 -24.59
CA HIS A 298 -4.87 -4.73 -25.41
C HIS A 298 -4.53 -4.14 -26.78
N PRO A 299 -5.42 -4.26 -27.80
CA PRO A 299 -5.21 -3.57 -29.07
C PRO A 299 -5.10 -2.05 -28.90
N LYS A 300 -4.01 -1.43 -29.39
CA LYS A 300 -3.73 0.01 -29.25
C LYS A 300 -4.88 0.86 -29.75
N ILE A 301 -5.45 0.49 -30.90
CA ILE A 301 -6.55 1.22 -31.52
C ILE A 301 -7.77 1.34 -30.59
N LEU A 302 -8.01 0.32 -29.74
CA LEU A 302 -9.11 0.33 -28.77
C LEU A 302 -8.77 1.18 -27.54
N LEU A 303 -7.53 1.13 -27.07
CA LEU A 303 -7.04 1.98 -25.98
C LEU A 303 -7.12 3.46 -26.38
N GLU A 304 -6.64 3.80 -27.58
CA GLU A 304 -6.70 5.15 -28.15
C GLU A 304 -8.15 5.65 -28.29
N ALA A 305 -9.04 4.83 -28.87
CA ALA A 305 -10.45 5.18 -29.02
C ALA A 305 -11.17 5.40 -27.68
N CYS A 306 -10.73 4.71 -26.63
CA CYS A 306 -11.24 4.91 -25.27
C CYS A 306 -10.52 6.04 -24.51
N GLY A 307 -9.39 6.54 -25.01
CA GLY A 307 -8.52 7.51 -24.34
C GLY A 307 -7.83 6.93 -23.11
N VAL A 308 -7.49 5.64 -23.13
CA VAL A 308 -6.78 4.94 -22.07
C VAL A 308 -5.27 5.08 -22.32
N PRO A 309 -4.48 5.60 -21.36
CA PRO A 309 -3.02 5.65 -21.48
C PRO A 309 -2.40 4.26 -21.57
N PHE A 310 -1.38 4.10 -22.42
CA PHE A 310 -0.70 2.83 -22.60
C PHE A 310 0.77 2.99 -23.00
N VAL A 311 1.54 1.93 -22.80
CA VAL A 311 2.90 1.79 -23.35
C VAL A 311 2.83 0.84 -24.55
N PRO A 312 3.29 1.25 -25.75
CA PRO A 312 3.36 0.35 -26.89
C PRO A 312 4.10 -0.94 -26.57
N ASP A 313 3.55 -2.08 -26.99
CA ASP A 313 4.27 -3.34 -26.89
C ASP A 313 5.49 -3.35 -27.84
N ARG A 314 6.54 -4.04 -27.41
CA ARG A 314 7.83 -4.09 -28.14
C ARG A 314 7.87 -5.21 -29.19
N VAL A 315 6.96 -6.18 -29.09
CA VAL A 315 6.91 -7.37 -29.96
C VAL A 315 5.82 -7.22 -31.01
N ASP A 316 4.64 -6.74 -30.60
CA ASP A 316 3.47 -6.54 -31.45
C ASP A 316 3.11 -5.04 -31.52
N ASP A 317 3.28 -4.43 -32.69
CA ASP A 317 3.04 -3.00 -32.90
C ASP A 317 1.55 -2.64 -32.93
N GLU A 318 0.64 -3.60 -32.94
CA GLU A 318 -0.81 -3.39 -32.81
C GLU A 318 -1.28 -3.42 -31.34
N MET A 319 -0.44 -3.83 -30.39
CA MET A 319 -0.81 -4.07 -28.99
C MET A 319 -0.13 -3.10 -28.00
N GLY A 320 -0.83 -2.74 -26.93
CA GLY A 320 -0.35 -1.80 -25.91
C GLY A 320 -0.65 -2.26 -24.49
N TRP A 321 0.30 -2.03 -23.58
CA TRP A 321 0.19 -2.32 -22.15
C TRP A 321 -0.52 -1.18 -21.44
N ALA A 322 -1.65 -1.46 -20.81
CA ALA A 322 -2.41 -0.51 -20.00
C ALA A 322 -2.39 -0.92 -18.51
N GLY A 323 -2.48 0.07 -17.62
CA GLY A 323 -2.70 -0.14 -16.18
C GLY A 323 -1.65 -0.97 -15.45
N MET A 324 -0.44 -1.05 -16.01
CA MET A 324 0.67 -1.77 -15.40
C MET A 324 1.18 -0.99 -14.19
N PHE A 325 1.38 -1.69 -13.06
CA PHE A 325 2.06 -1.12 -11.90
C PHE A 325 3.54 -0.90 -12.20
N TRP A 326 4.13 -1.86 -12.90
CA TRP A 326 5.49 -1.79 -13.41
C TRP A 326 5.61 -2.62 -14.69
N LEU A 327 6.37 -2.10 -15.65
CA LEU A 327 6.65 -2.77 -16.91
C LEU A 327 8.17 -2.68 -17.18
N PRO A 328 8.87 -3.82 -17.34
CA PRO A 328 10.30 -3.83 -17.64
C PRO A 328 10.62 -2.97 -18.85
N HIS A 329 11.73 -2.23 -18.78
CA HIS A 329 12.25 -1.40 -19.87
C HIS A 329 11.34 -0.24 -20.35
N ALA A 330 10.13 -0.08 -19.81
CA ALA A 330 9.34 1.14 -20.03
C ALA A 330 9.94 2.35 -19.29
N GLU A 331 10.66 2.07 -18.20
CA GLU A 331 11.35 3.06 -17.35
C GLU A 331 12.68 3.54 -17.93
N GLU A 332 13.28 2.90 -18.94
CA GLU A 332 14.52 3.38 -19.59
C GLU A 332 14.34 4.78 -20.23
N ALA A 333 13.10 5.22 -20.45
CA ALA A 333 12.78 6.57 -20.91
C ALA A 333 12.58 7.61 -19.78
N LYS A 334 12.56 7.20 -18.50
CA LYS A 334 12.31 8.06 -17.33
C LYS A 334 13.10 7.69 -16.06
N SER A 335 14.13 6.84 -16.14
CA SER A 335 14.92 6.37 -14.99
C SER A 335 15.62 7.54 -14.30
N THR A 336 14.92 8.12 -13.32
CA THR A 336 15.36 9.09 -12.32
C THR A 336 15.07 8.56 -10.91
N LEU A 337 14.68 7.28 -10.80
CA LEU A 337 14.17 6.64 -9.58
C LEU A 337 15.15 6.74 -8.40
N HIS A 338 16.44 6.92 -8.67
CA HIS A 338 17.50 7.10 -7.67
C HIS A 338 18.43 8.30 -7.96
N ASP A 339 18.02 9.23 -8.83
CA ASP A 339 18.86 10.39 -9.20
C ASP A 339 18.80 11.52 -8.14
N HIS A 340 17.99 11.35 -7.09
CA HIS A 340 17.74 12.36 -6.09
C HIS A 340 17.89 11.79 -4.69
N HIS A 341 19.03 12.07 -4.07
CA HIS A 341 19.27 11.86 -2.65
C HIS A 341 19.13 13.17 -1.87
N PRO A 342 18.58 13.15 -0.63
CA PRO A 342 18.19 11.95 0.12
C PRO A 342 16.90 11.30 -0.40
N GLU A 343 16.89 9.97 -0.47
CA GLU A 343 15.72 9.15 -0.80
C GLU A 343 15.09 8.62 0.51
N LEU A 344 13.77 8.69 0.62
CA LEU A 344 13.04 8.14 1.76
C LEU A 344 12.85 6.63 1.61
N LEU A 345 13.29 5.85 2.59
CA LEU A 345 13.10 4.39 2.62
C LEU A 345 11.93 3.99 3.51
N LEU A 346 11.83 4.60 4.69
CA LEU A 346 10.77 4.36 5.67
C LEU A 346 10.31 5.69 6.27
N TYR A 347 9.01 5.89 6.39
CA TYR A 347 8.40 6.96 7.18
C TYR A 347 7.05 6.54 7.73
N GLY A 348 6.87 6.66 9.04
CA GLY A 348 5.59 6.33 9.65
C GLY A 348 5.54 6.56 11.14
N PRO A 349 4.32 6.54 11.71
CA PRO A 349 4.16 6.52 13.15
C PRO A 349 4.64 5.17 13.70
N LEU A 350 5.20 5.20 14.90
CA LEU A 350 5.36 4.00 15.71
C LEU A 350 3.99 3.64 16.28
N THR A 351 3.50 2.45 15.94
CA THR A 351 2.17 1.98 16.37
C THR A 351 2.30 0.91 17.44
N ASN A 352 1.28 0.79 18.30
CA ASN A 352 1.29 -0.20 19.36
C ASN A 352 1.53 -1.62 18.80
N TYR A 353 2.58 -2.29 19.29
CA TYR A 353 2.98 -3.58 18.78
C TYR A 353 2.16 -4.76 19.35
N SER A 354 1.68 -4.64 20.59
CA SER A 354 1.11 -5.76 21.35
C SER A 354 -0.35 -5.53 21.74
N ASP A 355 -1.09 -6.63 21.91
CA ASP A 355 -2.47 -6.64 22.40
C ASP A 355 -2.57 -6.43 23.92
N GLU A 356 -1.46 -6.12 24.60
CA GLU A 356 -1.50 -5.79 26.02
C GLU A 356 -2.32 -4.53 26.29
N SER A 357 -2.88 -4.41 27.50
CA SER A 357 -3.78 -3.33 27.89
C SER A 357 -3.13 -1.93 27.89
N LEU A 358 -1.83 -1.84 27.61
CA LEU A 358 -1.06 -0.61 27.64
C LEU A 358 -0.88 -0.07 26.22
N SER A 359 -1.57 1.04 25.92
CA SER A 359 -1.47 1.71 24.62
C SER A 359 -0.12 2.43 24.46
N PHE A 360 0.49 2.30 23.28
CA PHE A 360 1.59 3.16 22.86
C PHE A 360 1.05 4.55 22.44
N PRO A 361 1.68 5.67 22.82
CA PRO A 361 1.16 7.00 22.51
C PRO A 361 1.32 7.33 21.02
N GLY A 362 0.36 8.08 20.49
CA GLY A 362 0.48 8.70 19.18
C GLY A 362 1.49 9.86 19.18
N GLY A 363 1.84 10.34 17.98
CA GLY A 363 2.72 11.50 17.82
C GLY A 363 4.22 11.19 17.79
N LEU A 364 4.60 9.91 17.77
CA LEU A 364 5.96 9.46 17.53
C LEU A 364 6.09 8.87 16.13
N PHE A 365 7.03 9.39 15.37
CA PHE A 365 7.33 8.99 14.01
C PHE A 365 8.79 8.59 13.88
N VAL A 366 9.06 7.73 12.92
CA VAL A 366 10.41 7.34 12.52
C VAL A 366 10.60 7.60 11.04
N SER A 367 11.81 7.99 10.65
CA SER A 367 12.21 8.07 9.26
C SER A 367 13.56 7.39 9.04
N VAL A 368 13.69 6.67 7.93
CA VAL A 368 14.97 6.17 7.42
C VAL A 368 15.15 6.67 6.00
N GLU A 369 16.27 7.33 5.74
CA GLU A 369 16.59 7.96 4.45
C GLU A 369 17.96 7.50 3.95
N GLN A 370 18.08 7.21 2.66
CA GLN A 370 19.33 6.99 1.96
C GLN A 370 19.89 8.32 1.45
N LEU A 371 21.01 8.76 2.00
CA LEU A 371 21.62 10.07 1.76
C LEU A 371 22.49 10.16 0.50
N LEU A 372 22.95 9.02 -0.03
CA LEU A 372 23.79 8.92 -1.22
C LEU A 372 23.40 7.67 -2.02
N SER A 373 23.65 7.68 -3.34
CA SER A 373 23.48 6.47 -4.15
C SER A 373 24.48 5.40 -3.70
N LEU A 374 24.15 4.12 -3.89
CA LEU A 374 25.08 3.03 -3.60
C LEU A 374 26.38 3.17 -4.39
N ASP A 375 26.29 3.64 -5.64
CA ASP A 375 27.47 3.77 -6.51
C ASP A 375 28.40 4.88 -6.01
N ASP A 376 27.85 6.03 -5.57
CA ASP A 376 28.62 7.10 -4.94
C ASP A 376 29.18 6.66 -3.57
N ALA A 377 28.37 5.94 -2.80
CA ALA A 377 28.75 5.45 -1.48
C ALA A 377 29.90 4.42 -1.53
N VAL A 378 29.95 3.58 -2.57
CA VAL A 378 31.08 2.67 -2.81
C VAL A 378 32.36 3.46 -3.15
N CYS A 379 32.24 4.62 -3.80
CA CYS A 379 33.38 5.46 -4.16
C CYS A 379 33.94 6.25 -2.96
N ASP A 380 33.09 6.67 -2.02
CA ASP A 380 33.49 7.32 -0.77
C ASP A 380 32.74 6.72 0.45
N PRO A 381 33.20 5.57 0.96
CA PRO A 381 32.42 4.72 1.88
C PRO A 381 32.33 5.27 3.31
N GLU A 382 33.09 6.32 3.61
CA GLU A 382 33.09 6.99 4.91
C GLU A 382 32.04 8.11 4.99
N GLN A 383 31.47 8.56 3.87
CA GLN A 383 30.43 9.58 3.90
C GLN A 383 29.12 9.06 4.53
N PRO A 384 28.31 9.96 5.13
CA PRO A 384 26.96 9.62 5.58
C PRO A 384 26.13 9.03 4.44
N PHE A 385 25.74 7.76 4.60
CA PHE A 385 25.00 6.99 3.60
C PHE A 385 23.54 6.78 3.99
N LEU A 386 23.27 6.53 5.28
CA LEU A 386 21.91 6.32 5.80
C LEU A 386 21.65 7.30 6.95
N ARG A 387 20.42 7.82 7.06
CA ARG A 387 19.96 8.62 8.20
C ARG A 387 18.73 7.98 8.80
N TRP A 388 18.79 7.71 10.11
CA TRP A 388 17.62 7.37 10.91
C TRP A 388 17.26 8.54 11.81
N SER A 389 15.98 8.89 11.85
CA SER A 389 15.44 9.92 12.74
C SER A 389 14.24 9.38 13.49
N THR A 390 14.14 9.75 14.76
CA THR A 390 12.91 9.69 15.55
C THR A 390 12.39 11.10 15.72
N ILE A 391 11.09 11.30 15.49
CA ILE A 391 10.43 12.60 15.46
C ILE A 391 9.24 12.54 16.41
N ALA A 392 9.20 13.44 17.38
CA ALA A 392 8.08 13.60 18.29
C ALA A 392 7.30 14.86 17.92
N VAL A 393 5.99 14.76 17.77
CA VAL A 393 5.09 15.93 17.60
C VAL A 393 5.16 16.84 18.83
N ASP A 394 5.33 16.23 20.00
CA ASP A 394 5.56 16.90 21.28
C ASP A 394 6.68 16.17 22.03
N ALA A 395 7.73 16.90 22.42
CA ALA A 395 8.89 16.38 23.15
C ALA A 395 8.52 15.58 24.42
N SER A 396 7.40 15.91 25.07
CA SER A 396 6.93 15.22 26.27
C SER A 396 6.54 13.77 26.03
N VAL A 397 6.12 13.43 24.81
CA VAL A 397 5.72 12.06 24.42
C VAL A 397 6.90 11.10 24.51
N PHE A 398 8.11 11.60 24.31
CA PHE A 398 9.35 10.83 24.39
C PHE A 398 10.27 11.30 25.53
N ALA A 399 9.74 11.98 26.55
CA ALA A 399 10.57 12.42 27.66
C ALA A 399 11.09 11.25 28.49
N ARG A 400 12.28 11.41 29.08
CA ARG A 400 12.85 10.45 30.02
C ARG A 400 12.02 10.44 31.31
N LEU A 401 11.57 9.26 31.74
CA LEU A 401 10.87 9.10 33.02
C LEU A 401 11.80 9.55 34.18
N PRO A 402 11.36 10.48 35.07
CA PRO A 402 12.21 10.96 36.16
C PRO A 402 12.43 9.86 37.20
N GLY A 403 13.69 9.55 37.52
CA GLY A 403 14.04 8.76 38.71
C GLY A 403 15.00 7.58 38.51
N ALA A 404 15.33 7.22 37.28
CA ALA A 404 16.23 6.10 37.02
C ALA A 404 17.63 6.61 36.58
N ALA A 405 18.59 6.49 37.50
CA ALA A 405 19.99 6.83 37.27
C ALA A 405 20.65 5.73 36.41
N ILE A 406 21.42 6.12 35.39
CA ILE A 406 22.29 5.17 34.67
C ILE A 406 23.39 4.80 35.67
N GLY A 407 23.41 3.54 36.12
CA GLY A 407 24.48 3.05 36.99
C GLY A 407 25.83 3.06 36.27
N ASP A 408 26.93 3.15 37.03
CA ASP A 408 28.31 3.13 36.51
C ASP A 408 28.66 1.83 35.74
N ASN A 409 27.84 0.79 35.85
CA ASN A 409 27.91 -0.40 35.01
C ASN A 409 26.98 -0.19 33.81
N GLY A 410 27.60 0.08 32.66
CA GLY A 410 26.98 0.65 31.46
C GLY A 410 25.73 -0.06 30.92
N PHE A 411 25.00 0.72 30.11
CA PHE A 411 24.05 0.34 29.05
C PHE A 411 23.93 -1.18 28.83
N THR A 412 23.14 -1.87 29.68
CA THR A 412 22.86 -3.31 29.56
C THR A 412 21.43 -3.59 30.03
N ASP A 413 20.69 -4.39 29.24
CA ASP A 413 19.38 -5.08 29.41
C ASP A 413 18.19 -4.38 30.14
N GLU A 414 18.39 -3.21 30.74
CA GLU A 414 17.39 -2.42 31.47
C GLU A 414 16.91 -1.18 30.68
N LEU A 415 17.41 -0.97 29.45
CA LEU A 415 17.02 0.14 28.57
C LEU A 415 15.53 0.20 28.27
N TRP A 416 14.85 -0.95 28.28
CA TRP A 416 13.40 -1.06 28.18
C TRP A 416 12.62 -0.36 29.31
N GLN A 417 13.28 0.01 30.41
CA GLN A 417 12.70 0.82 31.48
C GLN A 417 12.66 2.33 31.14
N TYR A 418 13.28 2.74 30.03
CA TYR A 418 13.43 4.13 29.61
C TYR A 418 12.81 4.39 28.24
N SER A 419 12.71 5.68 27.90
CA SER A 419 12.36 6.14 26.55
C SER A 419 13.56 5.97 25.62
N VAL A 420 13.49 5.01 24.71
CA VAL A 420 14.54 4.66 23.75
C VAL A 420 13.93 4.35 22.41
N SER A 421 14.54 4.87 21.35
CA SER A 421 14.19 4.51 19.98
C SER A 421 15.26 3.59 19.43
N GLU A 422 14.87 2.69 18.54
CA GLU A 422 15.70 1.59 18.07
C GLU A 422 15.62 1.47 16.54
N LEU A 423 16.77 1.24 15.91
CA LEU A 423 16.88 0.86 14.51
C LEU A 423 17.55 -0.50 14.40
N PHE A 424 16.86 -1.43 13.74
CA PHE A 424 17.39 -2.73 13.39
C PHE A 424 17.72 -2.80 11.92
N LEU A 425 18.92 -3.28 11.57
CA LEU A 425 19.39 -3.46 10.20
C LEU A 425 19.97 -4.86 10.02
N GLY A 426 19.69 -5.52 8.90
CA GLY A 426 20.27 -6.82 8.60
C GLY A 426 19.92 -7.35 7.22
N HIS A 427 20.15 -8.65 7.01
CA HIS A 427 19.89 -9.32 5.73
C HIS A 427 18.42 -9.69 5.50
N GLY A 428 17.58 -9.63 6.54
CA GLY A 428 16.18 -10.04 6.44
C GLY A 428 15.97 -11.56 6.60
N GLU A 429 16.91 -12.28 7.23
CA GLU A 429 16.90 -13.74 7.41
C GLU A 429 17.18 -14.11 8.88
N ALA A 430 16.51 -15.16 9.39
CA ALA A 430 16.55 -15.55 10.81
C ALA A 430 17.95 -15.96 11.32
N GLU A 431 18.72 -16.64 10.46
CA GLU A 431 20.01 -17.24 10.79
C GLU A 431 21.21 -16.40 10.30
N LYS A 432 20.98 -15.12 9.99
CA LYS A 432 22.04 -14.17 9.59
C LYS A 432 22.26 -13.10 10.64
N GLU A 433 23.41 -12.46 10.54
CA GLU A 433 23.77 -11.36 11.42
C GLU A 433 22.84 -10.16 11.23
N TYR A 434 22.62 -9.42 12.31
CA TYR A 434 21.95 -8.12 12.26
C TYR A 434 22.52 -7.22 13.34
N VAL A 435 22.32 -5.91 13.16
CA VAL A 435 22.72 -4.88 14.11
C VAL A 435 21.49 -4.14 14.61
N GLU A 436 21.56 -3.74 15.87
CA GLU A 436 20.61 -2.88 16.55
C GLU A 436 21.34 -1.62 17.02
N PHE A 437 20.70 -0.48 16.81
CA PHE A 437 21.13 0.81 17.36
C PHE A 437 20.04 1.32 18.26
N GLU A 438 20.36 1.57 19.52
CA GLU A 438 19.46 2.17 20.49
C GLU A 438 19.90 3.61 20.77
N MET A 439 18.96 4.54 20.82
CA MET A 439 19.26 5.95 21.13
C MET A 439 18.18 6.56 22.02
N THR A 440 18.62 7.22 23.09
CA THR A 440 17.78 7.99 23.99
C THR A 440 17.62 9.44 23.49
N PRO A 441 16.54 10.14 23.86
CA PRO A 441 16.30 11.52 23.42
C PRO A 441 17.38 12.53 23.87
N ASP A 442 18.10 12.24 24.96
CA ASP A 442 19.23 13.04 25.47
C ASP A 442 20.59 12.68 24.80
N GLY A 443 20.58 11.79 23.80
CA GLY A 443 21.74 11.47 22.97
C GLY A 443 22.63 10.33 23.48
N GLY A 444 22.23 9.65 24.56
CA GLY A 444 22.80 8.37 24.96
C GLY A 444 22.48 7.30 23.91
N TRP A 445 23.40 6.37 23.67
CA TRP A 445 23.22 5.35 22.63
C TRP A 445 24.08 4.12 22.86
N VAL A 446 23.69 3.00 22.24
CA VAL A 446 24.48 1.77 22.14
C VAL A 446 24.24 1.11 20.79
N ALA A 447 25.23 0.36 20.29
CA ALA A 447 25.06 -0.56 19.18
C ALA A 447 25.29 -2.00 19.66
N LEU A 448 24.44 -2.92 19.20
CA LEU A 448 24.49 -4.34 19.54
C LEU A 448 24.56 -5.15 18.25
N LYS A 449 25.53 -6.06 18.15
CA LYS A 449 25.64 -6.98 17.01
C LYS A 449 25.22 -8.38 17.42
N PHE A 450 24.37 -9.00 16.62
CA PHE A 450 23.87 -10.35 16.81
C PHE A 450 24.29 -11.22 15.64
N SER A 451 24.71 -12.45 15.92
CA SER A 451 25.09 -13.42 14.88
C SER A 451 23.89 -14.20 14.30
N HIS A 452 22.76 -14.21 15.02
CA HIS A 452 21.52 -14.90 14.66
C HIS A 452 20.36 -14.34 15.52
N ARG A 453 19.13 -14.78 15.25
CA ARG A 453 17.94 -14.41 16.05
C ARG A 453 18.19 -14.50 17.55
N ARG A 454 17.88 -13.42 18.29
CA ARG A 454 18.07 -13.36 19.75
C ARG A 454 17.17 -14.40 20.44
N LYS A 455 17.78 -15.43 21.02
CA LYS A 455 17.14 -16.27 22.04
C LYS A 455 17.42 -15.57 23.37
N ARG A 456 16.41 -15.35 24.23
CA ARG A 456 16.51 -14.56 25.49
C ARG A 456 17.57 -15.03 26.52
N ALA A 457 18.47 -15.95 26.19
CA ALA A 457 19.64 -16.32 26.98
C ALA A 457 20.92 -16.13 26.14
N ASN A 458 21.82 -15.26 26.62
CA ASN A 458 23.22 -15.05 26.23
C ASN A 458 23.60 -15.29 24.75
N GLY A 459 23.85 -14.21 24.00
CA GLY A 459 24.36 -14.34 22.62
C GLY A 459 24.52 -13.04 21.82
N PHE A 460 24.84 -11.91 22.47
CA PHE A 460 25.12 -10.64 21.78
C PHE A 460 26.51 -10.13 22.15
N GLU A 461 27.17 -9.50 21.19
CA GLU A 461 28.41 -8.79 21.42
C GLU A 461 28.10 -7.29 21.47
N ILE A 462 28.52 -6.62 22.53
CA ILE A 462 28.66 -5.16 22.54
C ILE A 462 29.98 -4.91 21.79
N PRO A 463 29.95 -4.41 20.54
CA PRO A 463 31.18 -4.18 19.82
C PRO A 463 32.05 -3.15 20.58
N VAL A 464 33.37 -3.25 20.44
CA VAL A 464 34.28 -2.20 20.95
C VAL A 464 33.81 -0.85 20.39
N GLN A 465 33.73 0.20 21.22
CA GLN A 465 33.16 1.51 20.82
C GLN A 465 33.82 2.15 19.59
N GLU A 466 35.13 1.93 19.41
CA GLU A 466 35.97 2.66 18.44
C GLU A 466 35.53 2.59 16.95
N PRO A 467 35.17 1.44 16.35
CA PRO A 467 34.73 1.41 14.94
C PRO A 467 33.36 2.10 14.74
N TRP A 468 32.41 1.90 15.64
CA TRP A 468 31.04 2.41 15.49
C TRP A 468 30.95 3.91 15.74
N GLU A 469 31.73 4.43 16.70
CA GLU A 469 31.83 5.87 16.95
C GLU A 469 32.41 6.62 15.74
N ARG A 470 33.34 6.00 15.00
CA ARG A 470 33.93 6.60 13.79
C ARG A 470 32.95 6.67 12.62
N HIS A 471 32.08 5.68 12.48
CA HIS A 471 31.17 5.53 11.34
C HIS A 471 29.75 6.06 11.59
N THR A 472 29.52 6.71 12.73
CA THR A 472 28.22 7.27 13.08
C THR A 472 28.32 8.74 13.47
N THR A 473 27.28 9.52 13.16
CA THR A 473 27.14 10.89 13.66
C THR A 473 25.76 11.07 14.25
N ARG A 474 25.70 11.49 15.52
CA ARG A 474 24.46 11.67 16.28
C ARG A 474 23.97 13.11 16.17
N PHE A 475 22.65 13.28 16.16
CA PHE A 475 22.00 14.57 16.30
C PHE A 475 20.83 14.45 17.28
N HIS A 476 20.59 15.50 18.05
CA HIS A 476 19.48 15.57 18.99
C HIS A 476 19.02 17.03 19.14
N ASP A 477 17.75 17.25 18.87
CA ASP A 477 16.97 18.46 19.01
C ASP A 477 15.73 18.13 19.87
N PRO A 478 15.02 19.11 20.44
CA PRO A 478 13.91 18.86 21.37
C PRO A 478 12.83 17.87 20.87
N ASN A 479 12.54 17.89 19.57
CA ASN A 479 11.50 17.08 18.94
C ASN A 479 12.04 16.06 17.93
N ARG A 480 13.37 15.95 17.78
CA ARG A 480 13.99 15.09 16.77
C ARG A 480 15.37 14.65 17.20
N PHE A 481 15.66 13.36 17.14
CA PHE A 481 17.00 12.84 17.38
C PHE A 481 17.25 11.63 16.48
N GLY A 482 18.51 11.24 16.34
CA GLY A 482 18.87 10.09 15.53
C GLY A 482 20.34 10.06 15.16
N MET A 483 20.63 9.25 14.15
CA MET A 483 21.99 8.92 13.74
C MET A 483 22.11 8.88 12.22
N THR A 484 23.27 9.30 11.71
CA THR A 484 23.70 8.97 10.35
C THR A 484 24.76 7.88 10.41
N PHE A 485 24.79 7.03 9.39
CA PHE A 485 25.69 5.87 9.28
C PHE A 485 26.46 5.96 7.98
N SER A 486 27.76 5.63 7.99
CA SER A 486 28.55 5.51 6.75
C SER A 486 28.24 4.22 5.99
N TYR A 487 28.59 4.17 4.71
CA TYR A 487 28.42 2.95 3.92
C TYR A 487 29.33 1.82 4.40
N SER A 488 30.59 2.10 4.78
CA SER A 488 31.52 1.09 5.34
C SER A 488 30.91 0.31 6.51
N LEU A 489 30.06 0.96 7.31
CA LEU A 489 29.39 0.32 8.44
C LEU A 489 28.28 -0.63 8.02
N LEU A 490 27.56 -0.26 6.95
CA LEU A 490 26.34 -0.93 6.52
C LEU A 490 26.57 -1.94 5.40
N GLU A 491 27.68 -1.82 4.66
CA GLU A 491 28.08 -2.71 3.57
C GLU A 491 27.90 -4.21 3.89
N PRO A 492 28.29 -4.72 5.08
CA PRO A 492 28.12 -6.14 5.39
C PRO A 492 26.68 -6.63 5.36
N PHE A 493 25.69 -5.74 5.54
CA PHE A 493 24.27 -6.08 5.60
C PHE A 493 23.53 -5.82 4.27
N ILE A 494 24.19 -5.20 3.30
CA ILE A 494 23.60 -4.87 2.00
C ILE A 494 23.83 -6.04 1.04
N VAL A 495 22.74 -6.61 0.51
CA VAL A 495 22.78 -7.75 -0.43
C VAL A 495 21.87 -7.44 -1.61
N ASP A 496 22.37 -7.62 -2.83
CA ASP A 496 21.65 -7.33 -4.08
C ASP A 496 21.05 -5.91 -4.11
N ARG A 497 21.80 -4.94 -3.57
CA ARG A 497 21.37 -3.54 -3.39
C ARG A 497 20.10 -3.41 -2.52
N THR A 498 19.85 -4.34 -1.61
CA THR A 498 18.73 -4.29 -0.66
C THR A 498 19.23 -4.19 0.77
N LEU A 499 18.38 -3.62 1.63
CA LEU A 499 18.60 -3.57 3.08
C LEU A 499 17.31 -3.93 3.79
N ALA A 500 17.37 -4.83 4.77
CA ALA A 500 16.22 -5.14 5.61
C ALA A 500 16.31 -4.35 6.92
N MET A 501 15.21 -3.70 7.29
CA MET A 501 15.18 -2.81 8.44
C MET A 501 13.86 -2.81 9.20
N GLN A 502 13.93 -2.39 10.46
CA GLN A 502 12.77 -2.19 11.33
C GLN A 502 13.09 -1.07 12.32
N CYS A 503 12.07 -0.33 12.73
CA CYS A 503 12.21 0.67 13.79
C CYS A 503 11.29 0.29 14.95
N ALA A 504 11.80 0.42 16.17
CA ALA A 504 11.02 0.24 17.38
C ALA A 504 11.23 1.42 18.33
N ALA A 505 10.37 1.51 19.34
CA ALA A 505 10.65 2.35 20.49
C ALA A 505 10.00 1.76 21.74
N SER A 506 10.66 1.95 22.87
CA SER A 506 10.07 1.83 24.20
C SER A 506 9.89 3.21 24.79
N ILE A 507 8.80 3.43 25.53
CA ILE A 507 8.62 4.61 26.39
C ILE A 507 8.58 4.21 27.87
N GLY A 508 9.18 3.07 28.20
CA GLY A 508 9.09 2.45 29.52
C GLY A 508 7.73 1.81 29.81
N GLU A 509 7.62 1.17 30.97
CA GLU A 509 6.39 0.53 31.47
C GLU A 509 5.81 -0.51 30.49
N SER A 510 6.67 -1.25 29.78
CA SER A 510 6.25 -2.27 28.80
C SER A 510 5.41 -1.76 27.64
N ARG A 511 5.52 -0.46 27.30
CA ARG A 511 4.85 0.13 26.14
C ARG A 511 5.81 0.22 24.97
N TYR A 512 5.48 -0.47 23.89
CA TYR A 512 6.33 -0.57 22.73
C TYR A 512 5.63 -0.18 21.43
N GLY A 513 6.31 0.63 20.64
CA GLY A 513 5.90 1.06 19.32
C GLY A 513 6.74 0.36 18.26
N LEU A 514 6.13 -0.01 17.14
CA LEU A 514 6.82 -0.63 16.03
C LEU A 514 6.40 -0.07 14.67
N PHE A 515 7.35 -0.06 13.74
CA PHE A 515 7.16 0.25 12.33
C PHE A 515 8.14 -0.58 11.47
N PRO A 516 7.70 -1.17 10.33
CA PRO A 516 6.40 -1.02 9.66
C PRO A 516 5.32 -2.02 10.08
N TRP A 517 5.58 -2.83 11.11
CA TRP A 517 4.64 -3.84 11.58
C TRP A 517 3.58 -3.26 12.51
N TRP A 518 2.37 -3.81 12.43
CA TRP A 518 1.26 -3.49 13.32
C TRP A 518 0.78 -4.76 14.03
N LYS A 519 0.48 -4.62 15.32
CA LYS A 519 -0.31 -5.54 16.17
C LYS A 519 -0.03 -7.04 15.96
N SER A 520 0.85 -7.62 16.78
CA SER A 520 1.07 -9.07 16.83
C SER A 520 0.02 -9.75 17.73
N PRO A 521 -0.78 -10.72 17.22
CA PRO A 521 -1.93 -11.25 17.95
C PRO A 521 -1.58 -12.15 19.14
N ILE A 522 -0.31 -12.53 19.35
CA ILE A 522 0.09 -13.48 20.40
C ILE A 522 1.50 -13.20 20.92
N GLY A 523 1.63 -13.10 22.24
CA GLY A 523 2.90 -13.28 22.98
C GLY A 523 3.60 -12.01 23.43
N THR A 524 4.65 -12.20 24.23
CA THR A 524 5.52 -11.12 24.70
C THR A 524 6.16 -10.42 23.49
N PRO A 525 6.25 -9.08 23.48
CA PRO A 525 6.96 -8.36 22.44
C PRO A 525 8.36 -8.93 22.16
N ASP A 526 8.66 -9.16 20.88
CA ASP A 526 9.94 -9.66 20.38
C ASP A 526 10.27 -8.97 19.06
N PHE A 527 11.09 -7.90 19.15
CA PHE A 527 11.52 -7.10 18.00
C PHE A 527 12.71 -7.72 17.27
N HIS A 528 13.40 -8.67 17.89
CA HIS A 528 14.60 -9.32 17.37
C HIS A 528 14.23 -10.46 16.40
N GLN A 529 13.46 -10.13 15.37
CA GLN A 529 12.97 -11.07 14.36
C GLN A 529 13.49 -10.62 12.99
N PRO A 530 14.79 -10.85 12.67
CA PRO A 530 15.37 -10.35 11.44
C PRO A 530 14.69 -10.89 10.18
N ASP A 531 14.08 -12.07 10.23
CA ASP A 531 13.22 -12.63 9.19
C ASP A 531 11.94 -11.82 8.94
N ARG A 532 11.60 -10.88 9.81
CA ARG A 532 10.48 -9.93 9.68
C ARG A 532 10.93 -8.51 9.32
N TYR A 533 12.22 -8.19 9.30
CA TYR A 533 12.64 -6.83 8.93
C TYR A 533 12.20 -6.50 7.51
N TYR A 534 11.60 -5.33 7.31
CA TYR A 534 11.07 -4.97 6.01
C TYR A 534 12.20 -4.67 5.03
N ARG A 535 12.14 -5.27 3.84
CA ARG A 535 13.18 -5.16 2.83
C ARG A 535 12.84 -4.05 1.83
N VAL A 536 13.83 -3.19 1.58
CA VAL A 536 13.76 -2.10 0.59
C VAL A 536 14.91 -2.21 -0.41
N GLN A 537 14.66 -1.73 -1.62
CA GLN A 537 15.70 -1.50 -2.62
C GLN A 537 16.42 -0.18 -2.30
N LEU A 538 17.74 -0.23 -2.28
CA LEU A 538 18.60 0.95 -2.21
C LEU A 538 18.92 1.44 -3.62
N GLY A 539 18.95 2.76 -3.75
CA GLY A 539 19.24 3.48 -4.98
C GLY A 539 20.67 3.40 -5.44
#